data_AF-A0A7J9R979-F1
#
_entry.id   AF-A0A7J9R979-F1
#
_cell.length_a   1.000
_cell.length_b   1.000
_cell.length_c   1.000
_cell.angle_alpha   90.00
_cell.angle_beta   90.00
_cell.angle_gamma   90.00
#
_symmetry.space_group_name_H-M   'P 1'
#
loop_
_entity.id
_entity.type
_entity.pdbx_description
1 polymer ?
#
loop_
_entity_poly.entity_id
_entity_poly.type
_entity_poly.pdbx_seq_one_letter_code
_entity_poly.pdbx_strand_id
1 'polypeptide(L)'
;LYAKYGLKPRVVGVFDSKGSAVDSSGLDLEKLVETKKNHGSVKNYSSTKNKMSGIDMIKNLEADVLIETTASNYKDAEPGMTHITTAMKKGMHVISVNKGPLALAFPSLLELATYNQVLLKFSGTVGGGTPILDYAKDSLRGERITSFAGILNGTTNYILTNMANGLTFESALKDAKDKGYVEAD
;
A
#
# COMPACT_ATOMS: atom_id res chain seq x y z
N LEU A 1 7.26 14.40 -11.47
CA LEU A 1 7.63 14.80 -10.09
C LEU A 1 8.66 15.92 -10.10
N TYR A 2 9.83 15.72 -10.71
CA TYR A 2 10.89 16.74 -10.73
C TYR A 2 10.45 18.08 -11.34
N ALA A 3 9.86 18.08 -12.54
CA ALA A 3 9.42 19.30 -13.21
C ALA A 3 8.38 20.14 -12.43
N LYS A 4 7.58 19.49 -11.56
CA LYS A 4 6.47 20.14 -10.83
C LYS A 4 6.81 20.46 -9.38
N TYR A 5 7.62 19.62 -8.73
CA TYR A 5 7.88 19.67 -7.29
C TYR A 5 9.36 19.68 -6.93
N GLY A 6 10.27 19.65 -7.92
CA GLY A 6 11.72 19.52 -7.69
C GLY A 6 12.14 18.16 -7.12
N LEU A 7 11.22 17.21 -6.97
CA LEU A 7 11.47 15.93 -6.33
C LEU A 7 11.95 14.86 -7.34
N LYS A 8 13.08 14.24 -7.04
CA LYS A 8 13.59 13.05 -7.74
C LYS A 8 13.75 11.90 -6.73
N PRO A 9 12.66 11.19 -6.38
CA PRO A 9 12.74 10.09 -5.44
C PRO A 9 13.58 8.95 -6.03
N ARG A 10 14.22 8.20 -5.14
CA ARG A 10 15.06 7.05 -5.49
C ARG A 10 14.56 5.86 -4.69
N VAL A 11 14.33 4.74 -5.38
CA VAL A 11 13.97 3.50 -4.73
C VAL A 11 15.25 2.74 -4.44
N VAL A 12 15.61 2.63 -3.16
CA VAL A 12 16.86 1.96 -2.72
C VAL A 12 16.65 0.52 -2.27
N GLY A 13 15.40 0.12 -2.03
CA GLY A 13 15.05 -1.22 -1.56
C GLY A 13 13.61 -1.59 -1.93
N VAL A 14 13.41 -2.85 -2.32
CA VAL A 14 12.10 -3.46 -2.57
C VAL A 14 12.14 -4.89 -2.04
N PHE A 15 11.07 -5.33 -1.36
CA PHE A 15 10.93 -6.72 -0.93
C PHE A 15 9.54 -7.26 -1.22
N ASP A 16 9.46 -8.57 -1.41
CA ASP A 16 8.22 -9.34 -1.52
C ASP A 16 8.28 -10.59 -0.63
N SER A 17 7.25 -11.42 -0.68
CA SER A 17 7.14 -12.63 0.14
C SER A 17 8.25 -13.67 -0.10
N LYS A 18 9.04 -13.54 -1.18
CA LYS A 18 10.08 -14.51 -1.57
C LYS A 18 11.50 -13.94 -1.48
N GLY A 19 11.67 -12.64 -1.27
CA GLY A 19 12.99 -12.02 -1.08
C GLY A 19 13.03 -10.53 -1.42
N SER A 20 14.24 -10.01 -1.61
CA SER A 20 14.49 -8.57 -1.71
C SER A 20 15.44 -8.18 -2.84
N ALA A 21 15.38 -6.91 -3.21
CA ALA A 21 16.34 -6.20 -4.05
C ALA A 21 16.75 -4.91 -3.32
N VAL A 22 18.06 -4.62 -3.31
CA VAL A 22 18.64 -3.46 -2.61
C VAL A 22 19.74 -2.90 -3.49
N ASP A 23 19.76 -1.57 -3.63
CA ASP A 23 20.83 -0.80 -4.25
C ASP A 23 20.80 0.62 -3.67
N SER A 24 21.82 0.98 -2.88
CA SER A 24 21.92 2.32 -2.27
C SER A 24 22.13 3.42 -3.31
N SER A 25 22.66 3.09 -4.50
CA SER A 25 22.77 4.02 -5.62
C SER A 25 21.43 4.25 -6.33
N GLY A 26 20.47 3.36 -6.11
CA GLY A 26 19.11 3.40 -6.64
C GLY A 26 18.83 2.23 -7.58
N LEU A 27 17.69 1.59 -7.39
CA LEU A 27 17.22 0.47 -8.22
C LEU A 27 16.65 0.99 -9.55
N ASP A 28 16.95 0.26 -10.62
CA ASP A 28 16.30 0.41 -11.92
C ASP A 28 14.90 -0.20 -11.85
N LEU A 29 13.87 0.66 -12.00
CA LEU A 29 12.48 0.27 -11.86
C LEU A 29 11.99 -0.59 -13.03
N GLU A 30 12.46 -0.35 -14.25
CA GLU A 30 12.05 -1.14 -15.42
C GLU A 30 12.57 -2.57 -15.28
N LYS A 31 13.86 -2.70 -14.93
CA LYS A 31 14.48 -3.98 -14.64
C LYS A 31 13.83 -4.70 -13.46
N LEU A 32 13.45 -3.98 -12.39
CA LEU A 32 12.72 -4.55 -11.25
C LEU A 32 11.38 -5.16 -11.67
N VAL A 33 10.60 -4.42 -12.45
CA VAL A 33 9.30 -4.87 -12.95
C VAL A 33 9.46 -6.07 -13.87
N GLU A 34 10.41 -6.03 -14.80
CA GLU A 34 10.72 -7.14 -15.68
C GLU A 34 11.15 -8.39 -14.90
N THR A 35 12.05 -8.23 -13.92
CA THR A 35 12.48 -9.30 -13.02
C THR A 35 11.30 -9.94 -12.31
N LYS A 36 10.39 -9.12 -11.76
CA LYS A 36 9.21 -9.60 -11.04
C LYS A 36 8.25 -10.36 -11.97
N LYS A 37 8.05 -9.89 -13.20
CA LYS A 37 7.22 -10.56 -14.22
C LYS A 37 7.83 -11.90 -14.65
N ASN A 38 9.12 -11.92 -14.96
CA ASN A 38 9.79 -13.10 -15.52
C ASN A 38 10.08 -14.19 -14.48
N HIS A 39 10.32 -13.80 -13.22
CA HIS A 39 10.73 -14.73 -12.17
C HIS A 39 9.79 -14.82 -10.97
N GLY A 40 8.71 -14.04 -10.94
CA GLY A 40 7.74 -14.01 -9.85
C GLY A 40 8.26 -13.42 -8.53
N SER A 41 9.51 -12.95 -8.46
CA SER A 41 10.07 -12.28 -7.29
C SER A 41 11.22 -11.33 -7.63
N VAL A 42 11.32 -10.24 -6.86
CA VAL A 42 12.41 -9.26 -6.95
C VAL A 42 13.76 -9.80 -6.49
N LYS A 43 13.79 -10.95 -5.81
CA LYS A 43 15.04 -11.59 -5.33
C LYS A 43 16.07 -11.89 -6.43
N ASN A 44 15.64 -11.93 -7.68
CA ASN A 44 16.47 -12.22 -8.85
C ASN A 44 16.99 -10.96 -9.55
N TYR A 45 16.81 -9.78 -8.96
CA TYR A 45 17.24 -8.50 -9.57
C TYR A 45 18.76 -8.41 -9.76
N SER A 46 19.51 -9.03 -8.84
CA SER A 46 20.97 -9.03 -8.78
C SER A 46 21.52 -10.46 -8.77
N SER A 47 22.71 -10.65 -9.35
CA SER A 47 23.43 -11.93 -9.32
C SER A 47 23.83 -12.34 -7.90
N THR A 48 24.14 -11.37 -7.04
CA THR A 48 24.15 -11.56 -5.59
C THR A 48 22.72 -11.58 -5.10
N LYS A 49 22.16 -12.79 -4.95
CA LYS A 49 20.81 -13.01 -4.42
C LYS A 49 20.67 -12.33 -3.06
N ASN A 50 20.04 -11.16 -3.02
CA ASN A 50 19.79 -10.44 -1.78
C ASN A 50 18.74 -11.22 -0.96
N LYS A 51 19.20 -11.85 0.12
CA LYS A 51 18.38 -12.68 1.02
C LYS A 51 17.89 -11.92 2.26
N MET A 52 18.12 -10.61 2.33
CA MET A 52 17.68 -9.80 3.47
C MET A 52 16.16 -9.86 3.57
N SER A 53 15.64 -10.15 4.77
CA SER A 53 14.19 -10.14 5.01
C SER A 53 13.65 -8.70 4.86
N GLY A 54 12.35 -8.55 4.60
CA GLY A 54 11.73 -7.23 4.51
C GLY A 54 11.92 -6.41 5.79
N ILE A 55 11.78 -7.07 6.96
CA ILE A 55 11.98 -6.41 8.25
C ILE A 55 13.43 -6.00 8.49
N ASP A 56 14.40 -6.82 8.09
CA ASP A 56 15.82 -6.45 8.19
C ASP A 56 16.15 -5.31 7.24
N MET A 57 15.52 -5.25 6.06
CA MET A 57 15.68 -4.11 5.16
C MET A 57 15.18 -2.83 5.80
N ILE A 58 13.96 -2.84 6.37
CA ILE A 58 13.42 -1.67 7.05
C ILE A 58 14.36 -1.21 8.18
N LYS A 59 14.90 -2.14 8.97
CA LYS A 59 15.81 -1.82 10.08
C LYS A 59 17.16 -1.27 9.63
N ASN A 60 17.75 -1.81 8.56
CA ASN A 60 19.16 -1.57 8.24
C ASN A 60 19.38 -0.62 7.05
N LEU A 61 18.42 -0.47 6.14
CA LEU A 61 18.59 0.36 4.94
C LEU A 61 18.29 1.84 5.23
N GLU A 62 19.22 2.74 4.92
CA GLU A 62 18.95 4.18 5.01
C GLU A 62 17.95 4.61 3.93
N ALA A 63 16.76 5.04 4.36
CA ALA A 63 15.70 5.52 3.49
C ALA A 63 14.79 6.47 4.29
N ASP A 64 14.23 7.48 3.61
CA ASP A 64 13.37 8.49 4.26
C ASP A 64 11.91 8.02 4.39
N VAL A 65 11.46 7.15 3.49
CA VAL A 65 10.04 6.76 3.35
C VAL A 65 9.90 5.26 3.13
N LEU A 66 9.03 4.61 3.90
CA LEU A 66 8.50 3.28 3.61
C LEU A 66 7.18 3.43 2.83
N ILE A 67 7.04 2.69 1.74
CA ILE A 67 5.76 2.50 1.04
C ILE A 67 5.27 1.09 1.35
N GLU A 68 4.18 0.99 2.11
CA GLU A 68 3.59 -0.28 2.52
C GLU A 68 2.44 -0.67 1.57
N THR A 69 2.63 -1.77 0.84
CA THR A 69 1.69 -2.30 -0.15
C THR A 69 1.45 -3.80 0.02
N THR A 70 1.72 -4.39 1.20
CA THR A 70 1.37 -5.79 1.44
C THR A 70 -0.14 -6.00 1.54
N ALA A 71 -0.57 -7.23 1.34
CA ALA A 71 -1.98 -7.61 1.39
C ALA A 71 -2.59 -7.28 2.76
N SER A 72 -3.87 -6.90 2.75
CA SER A 72 -4.58 -6.56 3.99
C SER A 72 -4.94 -7.84 4.75
N ASN A 73 -4.44 -7.95 5.97
CA ASN A 73 -4.82 -9.00 6.90
C ASN A 73 -5.65 -8.37 8.03
N TYR A 74 -6.94 -8.71 8.10
CA TYR A 74 -7.85 -8.12 9.10
C TYR A 74 -7.89 -8.90 10.42
N LYS A 75 -7.15 -10.02 10.53
CA LYS A 75 -7.07 -10.81 11.77
C LYS A 75 -6.08 -10.20 12.76
N ASP A 76 -4.86 -9.95 12.31
CA ASP A 76 -3.77 -9.44 13.14
C ASP A 76 -2.94 -8.33 12.47
N ALA A 77 -3.33 -7.91 11.25
CA ALA A 77 -2.63 -6.89 10.47
C ALA A 77 -1.17 -7.21 10.10
N GLU A 78 -0.70 -8.44 10.31
CA GLU A 78 0.66 -8.82 9.95
C GLU A 78 0.76 -9.24 8.46
N PRO A 79 1.90 -8.95 7.80
CA PRO A 79 3.12 -8.32 8.34
C PRO A 79 3.09 -6.77 8.34
N GLY A 80 2.01 -6.16 7.81
CA GLY A 80 1.91 -4.72 7.61
C GLY A 80 2.07 -3.91 8.90
N MET A 81 1.54 -4.42 10.03
CA MET A 81 1.68 -3.79 11.34
C MET A 81 3.15 -3.70 11.76
N THR A 82 3.89 -4.82 11.66
CA THR A 82 5.32 -4.85 11.96
C THR A 82 6.11 -3.92 11.04
N HIS A 83 5.81 -3.89 9.74
CA HIS A 83 6.48 -3.00 8.79
C HIS A 83 6.30 -1.52 9.16
N ILE A 84 5.06 -1.09 9.34
CA ILE A 84 4.70 0.31 9.62
C ILE A 84 5.31 0.78 10.94
N THR A 85 5.12 0.00 12.01
CA THR A 85 5.60 0.40 13.34
C THR A 85 7.13 0.42 13.41
N THR A 86 7.80 -0.52 12.74
CA THR A 86 9.28 -0.55 12.70
C THR A 86 9.84 0.63 11.92
N ALA A 87 9.24 0.98 10.78
CA ALA A 87 9.67 2.12 9.98
C ALA A 87 9.52 3.44 10.76
N MET A 88 8.38 3.66 11.41
CA MET A 88 8.16 4.89 12.19
C MET A 88 9.10 4.99 13.39
N LYS A 89 9.36 3.89 14.11
CA LYS A 89 10.34 3.86 15.21
C LYS A 89 11.78 4.12 14.76
N LYS A 90 12.10 3.87 13.49
CA LYS A 90 13.39 4.21 12.89
C LYS A 90 13.47 5.67 12.44
N GLY A 91 12.35 6.40 12.44
CA GLY A 91 12.29 7.77 11.93
C GLY A 91 11.94 7.87 10.44
N MET A 92 11.44 6.79 9.82
CA MET A 92 10.95 6.82 8.44
C MET A 92 9.51 7.32 8.39
N HIS A 93 9.19 8.13 7.40
CA HIS A 93 7.80 8.40 7.03
C HIS A 93 7.17 7.13 6.42
N VAL A 94 5.85 7.00 6.53
CA VAL A 94 5.13 5.84 6.01
C VAL A 94 3.99 6.29 5.09
N ILE A 95 3.93 5.69 3.90
CA ILE A 95 2.78 5.76 2.99
C ILE A 95 2.21 4.34 2.90
N SER A 96 0.97 4.12 3.32
CA SER A 96 0.34 2.79 3.28
C SER A 96 -0.88 2.76 2.37
N VAL A 97 -1.02 1.69 1.60
CA VAL A 97 -2.28 1.28 0.96
C VAL A 97 -2.87 0.03 1.61
N ASN A 98 -2.21 -0.50 2.65
CA ASN A 98 -2.68 -1.63 3.43
C ASN A 98 -3.71 -1.17 4.48
N LYS A 99 -4.92 -1.74 4.39
CA LYS A 99 -6.06 -1.38 5.25
C LYS A 99 -6.01 -2.08 6.60
N GLY A 100 -5.38 -3.24 6.71
CA GLY A 100 -5.35 -4.06 7.92
C GLY A 100 -4.86 -3.30 9.15
N PRO A 101 -3.63 -2.73 9.13
CA PRO A 101 -3.10 -1.98 10.27
C PRO A 101 -3.95 -0.78 10.68
N LEU A 102 -4.50 -0.05 9.71
CA LEU A 102 -5.37 1.09 10.00
C LEU A 102 -6.70 0.63 10.60
N ALA A 103 -7.31 -0.41 10.04
CA ALA A 103 -8.58 -0.95 10.55
C ALA A 103 -8.48 -1.41 12.01
N LEU A 104 -7.34 -1.98 12.41
CA LEU A 104 -7.16 -2.52 13.76
C LEU A 104 -6.57 -1.52 14.77
N ALA A 105 -5.75 -0.56 14.34
CA ALA A 105 -4.97 0.26 15.28
C ALA A 105 -4.79 1.74 14.85
N PHE A 106 -5.72 2.31 14.07
CA PHE A 106 -5.55 3.67 13.53
C PHE A 106 -5.15 4.74 14.55
N PRO A 107 -5.84 4.91 15.71
CA PRO A 107 -5.46 5.95 16.68
C PRO A 107 -4.03 5.76 17.21
N SER A 108 -3.66 4.52 17.54
CA SER A 108 -2.33 4.19 18.07
C SER A 108 -1.23 4.39 17.02
N LEU A 109 -1.52 4.13 15.73
CA LEU A 109 -0.57 4.40 14.65
C LEU A 109 -0.34 5.91 14.44
N LEU A 110 -1.39 6.73 14.56
CA LEU A 110 -1.24 8.19 14.49
C LEU A 110 -0.45 8.75 15.69
N GLU A 111 -0.70 8.22 16.89
CA GLU A 111 0.05 8.58 18.09
C GLU A 111 1.53 8.19 17.95
N LEU A 112 1.81 6.98 17.46
CA LEU A 112 3.17 6.52 17.21
C LEU A 112 3.90 7.39 16.17
N ALA A 113 3.22 7.77 15.09
CA ALA A 113 3.76 8.67 14.08
C ALA A 113 4.12 10.03 14.70
N THR A 114 3.22 10.58 15.52
CA THR A 114 3.41 11.86 16.21
C THR A 114 4.58 11.80 17.19
N TYR A 115 4.66 10.73 18.00
CA TYR A 115 5.73 10.53 18.97
C TYR A 115 7.11 10.46 18.32
N ASN A 116 7.23 9.77 17.18
CA ASN A 116 8.50 9.65 16.45
C ASN A 116 8.74 10.81 15.46
N GLN A 117 7.88 11.83 15.44
CA GLN A 117 7.99 13.00 14.56
C GLN A 117 8.01 12.65 13.06
N VAL A 118 7.24 11.63 12.67
CA VAL A 118 7.12 11.18 11.28
C VAL A 118 5.69 11.30 10.77
N LEU A 119 5.52 11.31 9.45
CA LEU A 119 4.21 11.33 8.81
C LEU A 119 3.74 9.91 8.47
N LEU A 120 2.47 9.63 8.77
CA LEU A 120 1.73 8.48 8.25
C LEU A 120 0.67 8.96 7.25
N LYS A 121 0.79 8.55 6.00
CA LYS A 121 -0.14 8.86 4.89
C LYS A 121 -0.81 7.58 4.42
N PHE A 122 -2.10 7.65 4.12
CA PHE A 122 -2.93 6.47 3.87
C PHE A 122 -4.11 6.72 2.93
N SER A 123 -4.06 7.76 2.10
CA SER A 123 -5.18 8.10 1.20
C SER A 123 -5.56 6.96 0.25
N GLY A 124 -4.58 6.16 -0.22
CA GLY A 124 -4.85 5.00 -1.07
C GLY A 124 -5.63 3.86 -0.41
N THR A 125 -5.89 3.91 0.90
CA THR A 125 -6.71 2.91 1.60
C THR A 125 -8.22 3.12 1.44
N VAL A 126 -8.66 4.31 1.00
CA VAL A 126 -10.08 4.66 0.86
C VAL A 126 -10.30 5.33 -0.49
N GLY A 127 -11.22 4.80 -1.31
CA GLY A 127 -11.52 5.37 -2.63
C GLY A 127 -10.44 5.15 -3.70
N GLY A 128 -9.43 4.34 -3.42
CA GLY A 128 -8.36 4.00 -4.35
C GLY A 128 -7.57 5.23 -4.79
N GLY A 129 -7.64 5.58 -6.08
CA GLY A 129 -7.01 6.79 -6.62
C GLY A 129 -7.81 8.08 -6.41
N THR A 130 -9.02 8.01 -5.87
CA THR A 130 -9.86 9.20 -5.61
C THR A 130 -9.35 9.90 -4.34
N PRO A 131 -9.02 11.21 -4.37
CA PRO A 131 -8.40 11.92 -3.25
C PRO A 131 -9.41 12.29 -2.16
N ILE A 132 -10.20 11.33 -1.65
CA ILE A 132 -11.31 11.58 -0.70
C ILE A 132 -10.78 12.17 0.60
N LEU A 133 -9.74 11.57 1.17
CA LEU A 133 -9.17 12.02 2.45
C LEU A 133 -8.44 13.36 2.32
N ASP A 134 -7.69 13.55 1.23
CA ASP A 134 -6.97 14.80 0.98
C ASP A 134 -7.95 15.95 0.69
N TYR A 135 -9.04 15.69 -0.05
CA TYR A 135 -10.11 16.66 -0.25
C TYR A 135 -10.78 17.06 1.07
N ALA A 136 -11.17 16.07 1.89
CA ALA A 136 -11.77 16.33 3.19
C ALA A 136 -10.85 17.12 4.12
N LYS A 137 -9.55 16.82 4.10
CA LYS A 137 -8.56 17.46 4.98
C LYS A 137 -8.17 18.86 4.52
N ASP A 138 -7.88 19.01 3.23
CA ASP A 138 -7.23 20.22 2.70
C ASP A 138 -8.23 21.19 2.09
N SER A 139 -9.31 20.70 1.47
CA SER A 139 -10.32 21.55 0.80
C SER A 139 -11.48 21.93 1.72
N LEU A 140 -11.81 21.09 2.71
CA LEU A 140 -12.93 21.31 3.65
C LEU A 140 -12.47 21.72 5.06
N ARG A 141 -11.25 22.23 5.22
CA ARG A 141 -10.66 22.57 6.53
C ARG A 141 -11.47 23.60 7.34
N GLY A 142 -12.24 24.45 6.67
CA GLY A 142 -13.12 25.44 7.29
C GLY A 142 -14.55 24.96 7.54
N GLU A 143 -14.89 23.77 7.06
CA GLU A 143 -16.25 23.23 7.09
C GLU A 143 -16.39 22.13 8.14
N ARG A 144 -17.65 21.89 8.55
CA ARG A 144 -18.00 20.73 9.38
C ARG A 144 -18.64 19.67 8.49
N ILE A 145 -17.93 18.58 8.23
CA ILE A 145 -18.50 17.43 7.51
C ILE A 145 -19.56 16.77 8.39
N THR A 146 -20.82 16.80 7.95
CA THR A 146 -21.97 16.23 8.67
C THR A 146 -22.34 14.82 8.18
N SER A 147 -22.07 14.51 6.93
CA SER A 147 -22.29 13.18 6.35
C SER A 147 -21.36 12.95 5.16
N PHE A 148 -21.16 11.67 4.83
CA PHE A 148 -20.45 11.22 3.64
C PHE A 148 -21.18 10.01 3.06
N ALA A 149 -21.42 10.01 1.75
CA ALA A 149 -22.00 8.89 1.03
C ALA A 149 -21.17 8.62 -0.24
N GLY A 150 -20.84 7.36 -0.48
CA GLY A 150 -20.06 6.96 -1.65
C GLY A 150 -19.94 5.45 -1.79
N ILE A 151 -19.70 5.00 -3.02
CA ILE A 151 -19.44 3.59 -3.33
C ILE A 151 -17.95 3.33 -3.11
N LEU A 152 -17.61 2.71 -1.98
CA LEU A 152 -16.21 2.47 -1.58
C LEU A 152 -15.75 1.01 -1.77
N ASN A 153 -16.68 0.11 -2.10
CA ASN A 153 -16.36 -1.29 -2.43
C ASN A 153 -16.79 -1.58 -3.88
N GLY A 154 -15.81 -1.57 -4.79
CA GLY A 154 -16.06 -1.76 -6.22
C GLY A 154 -16.56 -3.16 -6.54
N THR A 155 -15.94 -4.20 -5.98
CA THR A 155 -16.23 -5.61 -6.29
C THR A 155 -17.63 -6.01 -5.84
N THR A 156 -18.04 -5.67 -4.61
CA THR A 156 -19.39 -5.91 -4.12
C THR A 156 -20.41 -5.14 -4.96
N ASN A 157 -20.16 -3.86 -5.25
CA ASN A 157 -21.09 -3.07 -6.05
C ASN A 157 -21.22 -3.62 -7.48
N TYR A 158 -20.13 -4.10 -8.06
CA TYR A 158 -20.11 -4.75 -9.36
C TYR A 158 -20.97 -6.02 -9.38
N ILE A 159 -20.78 -6.90 -8.39
CA ILE A 159 -21.55 -8.14 -8.24
C ILE A 159 -23.04 -7.81 -8.06
N LEU A 160 -23.38 -6.90 -7.15
CA LEU A 160 -24.77 -6.51 -6.89
C LEU A 160 -25.44 -5.88 -8.11
N THR A 161 -24.71 -5.04 -8.87
CA THR A 161 -25.22 -4.44 -10.10
C THR A 161 -25.54 -5.50 -11.14
N ASN A 162 -24.66 -6.49 -11.32
CA ASN A 162 -24.88 -7.59 -12.23
C ASN A 162 -26.05 -8.49 -11.80
N MET A 163 -26.19 -8.75 -10.50
CA MET A 163 -27.33 -9.49 -9.97
C MET A 163 -28.65 -8.75 -10.20
N ALA A 164 -28.66 -7.43 -9.99
CA ALA A 164 -29.83 -6.59 -10.29
C ALA A 164 -30.20 -6.61 -11.79
N ASN A 165 -29.22 -6.78 -12.67
CA ASN A 165 -29.41 -6.93 -14.11
C ASN A 165 -29.79 -8.37 -14.55
N GLY A 166 -29.99 -9.29 -13.60
CA GLY A 166 -30.52 -10.64 -13.86
C GLY A 166 -29.48 -11.76 -13.86
N LEU A 167 -28.20 -11.49 -13.55
CA LEU A 167 -27.22 -12.56 -13.36
C LEU A 167 -27.41 -13.25 -12.01
N THR A 168 -27.11 -14.55 -11.94
CA THR A 168 -26.97 -15.23 -10.65
C THR A 168 -25.72 -14.73 -9.93
N PHE A 169 -25.67 -14.91 -8.61
CA PHE A 169 -24.50 -14.56 -7.82
C PHE A 169 -23.24 -15.27 -8.35
N GLU A 170 -23.33 -16.56 -8.68
CA GLU A 170 -22.21 -17.36 -9.18
C GLU A 170 -21.67 -16.81 -10.51
N SER A 171 -22.58 -16.40 -11.41
CA SER A 171 -22.21 -15.84 -12.72
C SER A 171 -21.55 -14.47 -12.56
N ALA A 172 -22.10 -13.61 -11.71
CA ALA A 172 -21.54 -12.28 -11.43
C ALA A 172 -20.19 -12.37 -10.72
N LEU A 173 -20.04 -13.31 -9.77
CA LEU A 173 -18.78 -13.57 -9.08
C LEU A 173 -17.72 -14.10 -10.05
N LYS A 174 -18.09 -15.03 -10.94
CA LYS A 174 -17.18 -15.57 -11.96
C LYS A 174 -16.69 -14.46 -12.90
N ASP A 175 -17.59 -13.63 -13.39
CA ASP A 175 -17.22 -12.50 -14.26
C ASP A 175 -16.31 -11.48 -13.54
N ALA A 176 -16.58 -11.20 -12.26
CA ALA A 176 -15.72 -10.35 -11.44
C ALA A 176 -14.32 -10.97 -11.23
N LYS A 177 -14.21 -12.30 -11.06
CA LYS A 177 -12.92 -13.03 -11.00
C LYS A 177 -12.17 -12.97 -12.33
N ASP A 178 -12.85 -13.23 -13.45
CA ASP A 178 -12.26 -13.21 -14.79
C ASP A 178 -11.71 -11.81 -15.17
N LYS A 179 -12.36 -10.75 -14.67
CA LYS A 179 -11.90 -9.35 -14.82
C LYS A 179 -10.86 -8.90 -13.79
N GLY A 180 -10.51 -9.75 -12.84
CA GLY A 180 -9.52 -9.45 -11.79
C GLY A 180 -10.01 -8.43 -10.75
N TYR A 181 -11.31 -8.25 -10.58
CA TYR A 181 -11.88 -7.37 -9.53
C TYR A 181 -11.90 -8.03 -8.15
N VAL A 182 -11.88 -9.35 -8.10
CA VAL A 182 -11.85 -10.12 -6.86
C VAL A 182 -10.39 -10.49 -6.59
N GLU A 183 -9.91 -10.23 -5.38
CA GLU A 183 -8.62 -10.75 -4.90
C GLU A 183 -8.66 -12.29 -4.86
N ALA A 184 -7.51 -12.96 -4.89
CA ALA A 184 -7.41 -14.39 -5.20
C ALA A 184 -7.87 -15.36 -4.07
N ASP A 185 -8.80 -14.93 -3.21
CA ASP A 185 -9.35 -15.71 -2.10
C ASP A 185 -10.56 -16.58 -2.52
#